data_AF-A0A9X2NU29-F1
#
_entry.id   AF-A0A9X2NU29-F1
#
_cell.length_a   1.000
_cell.length_b   1.000
_cell.length_c   1.000
_cell.angle_alpha   90.00
_cell.angle_beta   90.00
_cell.angle_gamma   90.00
#
_symmetry.space_group_name_H-M   'P 1'
#
loop_
_entity.id
_entity.type
_entity.pdbx_description
1 polymer ?
#
loop_
_entity_poly.entity_id
_entity_poly.type
_entity_poly.pdbx_seq_one_letter_code
_entity_poly.pdbx_strand_id
1 'polypeptide(L)'
;MKLWAQSDPEEQIQKSFQYIADVSACYETDDCIFIVFQSIPASYGMIDKKSGMKYYVSSKDVAGIPAMGVCAIAEQSFVSYFNPADKKAEKVLHAISDTKKVEKLRALPEDANPVLLLFKFKNRE
;
A
#
# COMPACT_ATOMS: atom_id res chain seq x y z
N MET A 1 5.68 29.69 -27.16
CA MET A 1 5.42 28.25 -27.32
C MET A 1 6.05 27.56 -26.12
N LYS A 2 5.25 27.02 -25.18
CA LYS A 2 5.76 26.50 -23.90
C LYS A 2 6.55 25.21 -24.15
N LEU A 3 7.83 25.23 -23.81
CA LEU A 3 8.69 24.05 -23.72
C LEU A 3 8.22 23.24 -22.50
N TRP A 4 7.64 22.07 -22.75
CA TRP A 4 7.42 21.08 -21.70
C TRP A 4 8.79 20.52 -21.34
N ALA A 5 9.27 20.86 -20.14
CA ALA A 5 10.57 20.41 -19.67
C ALA A 5 10.58 18.89 -19.57
N GLN A 6 11.52 18.27 -20.29
CA GLN A 6 11.99 16.91 -20.06
C GLN A 6 12.58 16.86 -18.64
N SER A 7 11.77 16.46 -17.68
CA SER A 7 12.22 16.06 -16.36
C SER A 7 11.89 14.58 -16.22
N ASP A 8 12.78 13.86 -15.56
CA ASP A 8 12.57 12.45 -15.21
C ASP A 8 11.20 12.33 -14.50
N PRO A 9 10.31 11.42 -14.93
CA PRO A 9 9.03 11.17 -14.27
C PRO A 9 9.14 11.08 -12.74
N GLU A 10 10.24 10.54 -12.20
CA GLU A 10 10.44 10.44 -10.75
C GLU A 10 10.72 11.79 -10.07
N GLU A 11 11.39 12.70 -10.77
CA GLU A 11 11.65 14.05 -10.29
C GLU A 11 10.37 14.92 -10.33
N GLN A 12 9.49 14.69 -11.31
CA GLN A 12 8.16 15.29 -11.35
C GLN A 12 7.28 14.78 -10.22
N ILE A 13 7.31 13.48 -9.93
CA ILE A 13 6.60 12.86 -8.80
C ILE A 13 7.06 13.45 -7.47
N GLN A 14 8.38 13.57 -7.26
CA GLN A 14 8.94 14.18 -6.05
C GLN A 14 8.54 15.64 -5.88
N LYS A 15 8.53 16.43 -6.96
CA LYS A 15 8.04 17.81 -6.95
C LYS A 15 6.52 17.89 -6.74
N SER A 16 5.77 16.88 -7.18
CA SER A 16 4.32 16.79 -6.95
C SER A 16 3.98 16.54 -5.46
N PHE A 17 4.83 15.81 -4.73
CA PHE A 17 4.67 15.63 -3.28
C PHE A 17 4.81 16.94 -2.48
N GLN A 18 5.50 17.95 -3.00
CA GLN A 18 5.58 19.28 -2.37
C GLN A 18 4.26 20.08 -2.48
N TYR A 19 3.36 19.72 -3.40
CA TYR A 19 2.09 20.42 -3.62
C TYR A 19 0.92 19.44 -3.44
N ILE A 20 0.56 19.21 -2.17
CA ILE A 20 -0.73 18.66 -1.69
C ILE A 20 -1.27 17.52 -2.57
N ALA A 21 -0.84 16.29 -2.29
CA ALA A 21 -1.68 15.15 -2.66
C ALA A 21 -2.91 15.17 -1.73
N ASP A 22 -4.10 15.29 -2.31
CA ASP A 22 -5.35 15.20 -1.53
C ASP A 22 -5.39 13.87 -0.78
N VAL A 23 -5.89 13.89 0.46
CA VAL A 23 -6.10 12.66 1.23
C VAL A 23 -7.29 11.92 0.62
N SER A 24 -7.07 10.69 0.14
CA SER A 24 -8.14 9.85 -0.38
C SER A 24 -8.87 9.10 0.74
N ALA A 25 -8.14 8.66 1.76
CA ALA A 25 -8.67 7.90 2.88
C ALA A 25 -7.75 7.98 4.09
N CYS A 26 -8.33 7.76 5.26
CA CYS A 26 -7.61 7.65 6.53
C CYS A 26 -8.16 6.44 7.31
N TYR A 27 -7.25 5.65 7.88
CA TYR A 27 -7.55 4.44 8.64
C TYR A 27 -6.80 4.52 9.97
N GLU A 28 -7.49 4.26 11.08
CA GLU A 28 -6.94 4.44 12.42
C GLU A 28 -7.04 3.16 13.25
N THR A 29 -5.89 2.72 13.77
CA THR A 29 -5.80 1.68 14.82
C THR A 29 -5.45 2.33 16.15
N ASP A 30 -5.30 1.57 17.23
CA ASP A 30 -4.91 2.14 18.53
C ASP A 30 -3.48 2.69 18.50
N ASP A 31 -2.61 2.08 17.69
CA ASP A 31 -1.19 2.40 17.63
C ASP A 31 -0.82 3.40 16.53
N CYS A 32 -1.58 3.46 15.43
CA CYS A 32 -1.20 4.29 14.29
C CYS A 32 -2.37 4.84 13.46
N ILE A 33 -2.06 5.87 12.68
CA ILE A 33 -2.95 6.43 11.65
C ILE A 33 -2.29 6.17 10.29
N PHE A 34 -3.02 5.51 9.40
CA PHE A 34 -2.62 5.25 8.02
C PHE A 34 -3.38 6.16 7.06
N ILE A 35 -2.65 6.87 6.21
CA ILE A 35 -3.17 7.88 5.28
C ILE A 35 -2.89 7.41 3.86
N VAL A 36 -3.92 7.47 3.01
CA VAL A 36 -3.79 7.22 1.57
C VAL A 36 -3.85 8.54 0.84
N PHE A 37 -2.86 8.81 -0.01
CA PHE A 37 -2.78 10.03 -0.80
C PHE A 37 -3.22 9.80 -2.24
N GLN A 38 -3.92 10.77 -2.83
CA GLN A 38 -4.23 10.83 -4.25
C GLN A 38 -3.00 11.31 -5.02
N SER A 39 -2.10 10.38 -5.34
CA SER A 39 -0.90 10.65 -6.14
C SER A 39 -0.68 9.54 -7.17
N ILE A 40 0.15 9.83 -8.18
CA ILE A 40 0.61 8.85 -9.17
C ILE A 40 2.14 8.84 -9.14
N PRO A 41 2.81 7.76 -8.68
CA PRO A 41 2.24 6.56 -8.07
C PRO A 41 1.53 6.88 -6.75
N ALA A 42 0.64 5.97 -6.32
CA ALA A 42 -0.05 6.11 -5.05
C ALA A 42 0.96 6.22 -3.91
N SER A 43 0.65 7.01 -2.89
CA SER A 43 1.52 7.19 -1.74
C SER A 43 0.77 6.98 -0.45
N TYR A 44 1.51 6.57 0.56
CA TYR A 44 0.98 6.21 1.86
C TYR A 44 1.73 6.96 2.95
N GLY A 45 0.99 7.38 3.96
CA GLY A 45 1.52 7.96 5.18
C GLY A 45 1.18 7.06 6.36
N MET A 46 2.08 6.98 7.33
CA MET A 46 1.83 6.36 8.63
C MET A 46 2.27 7.32 9.72
N ILE A 47 1.42 7.51 10.71
CA ILE A 47 1.71 8.26 11.92
C ILE A 47 1.67 7.28 13.09
N ASP A 48 2.80 7.09 13.76
CA ASP A 48 2.87 6.36 15.00
C ASP A 48 2.35 7.24 16.14
N LYS A 49 1.28 6.81 16.83
CA LYS A 49 0.63 7.64 17.86
C LYS A 49 1.45 7.79 19.12
N LYS A 50 2.31 6.80 19.44
CA LYS A 50 3.11 6.79 20.66
C LYS A 50 4.28 7.77 20.59
N SER A 51 5.01 7.75 19.48
CA SER A 51 6.20 8.58 19.26
C SER A 51 5.91 9.87 18.49
N GLY A 52 4.77 9.96 17.81
CA GLY A 52 4.45 11.04 16.88
C GLY A 52 5.23 10.99 15.56
N MET A 53 6.05 9.96 15.35
CA MET A 53 6.86 9.80 14.15
C MET A 53 5.99 9.56 12.92
N LYS A 54 6.41 10.16 11.80
CA LYS A 54 5.69 10.11 10.53
C LYS A 54 6.55 9.45 9.47
N TYR A 55 5.97 8.50 8.75
CA TYR A 55 6.62 7.75 7.69
C TYR A 55 5.81 7.92 6.41
N TYR A 56 6.49 8.15 5.30
CA TYR A 56 5.86 8.32 4.00
C TYR A 56 6.55 7.41 2.99
N VAL A 57 5.76 6.71 2.18
CA VAL A 57 6.27 5.73 1.23
C VAL A 57 5.44 5.74 -0.06
N SER A 58 6.11 5.59 -1.19
CA SER A 58 5.45 5.40 -2.49
C SER A 58 5.01 3.95 -2.65
N SER A 59 3.94 3.70 -3.40
CA SER A 59 3.49 2.36 -3.74
C SER A 59 4.51 1.56 -4.55
N LYS A 60 5.54 2.21 -5.09
CA LYS A 60 6.68 1.54 -5.75
C LYS A 60 7.65 0.90 -4.74
N ASP A 61 7.73 1.46 -3.54
CA ASP A 61 8.71 1.07 -2.51
C ASP A 61 8.14 0.07 -1.50
N VAL A 62 6.83 -0.22 -1.59
CA VAL A 62 6.18 -1.26 -0.80
C VAL A 62 6.17 -2.58 -1.57
N ALA A 63 6.28 -3.71 -0.87
CA ALA A 63 6.25 -5.05 -1.45
C ALA A 63 4.83 -5.47 -1.90
N GLY A 64 4.14 -4.62 -2.66
CA GLY A 64 2.78 -4.87 -3.15
C GLY A 64 1.69 -4.83 -2.08
N ILE A 65 1.96 -4.31 -0.88
CA ILE A 65 0.99 -4.14 0.21
C ILE A 65 0.88 -2.65 0.56
N PRO A 66 -0.33 -2.06 0.59
CA PRO A 66 -1.61 -2.66 0.24
C PRO A 66 -1.72 -2.99 -1.26
N ALA A 67 -2.45 -4.06 -1.59
CA ALA A 67 -2.50 -4.64 -2.95
C ALA A 67 -3.44 -3.87 -3.88
N MET A 68 -4.71 -3.73 -3.45
CA MET A 68 -5.74 -2.95 -4.12
C MET A 68 -6.19 -1.76 -3.26
N GLY A 69 -5.27 -1.27 -2.41
CA GLY A 69 -5.56 -0.29 -1.37
C GLY A 69 -6.11 -0.92 -0.09
N VAL A 70 -6.21 -0.10 0.96
CA VAL A 70 -6.88 -0.48 2.21
C VAL A 70 -8.38 -0.26 2.02
N CYS A 71 -9.21 -1.17 2.53
CA CYS A 71 -10.67 -1.08 2.47
C CYS A 71 -11.34 -1.08 3.85
N ALA A 72 -10.66 -1.56 4.89
CA ALA A 72 -11.21 -1.62 6.24
C ALA A 72 -10.11 -1.77 7.30
N ILE A 73 -10.55 -1.82 8.55
CA ILE A 73 -9.74 -2.15 9.72
C ILE A 73 -10.42 -3.32 10.42
N ALA A 74 -9.63 -4.31 10.82
CA ALA A 74 -10.06 -5.44 11.63
C ALA A 74 -9.18 -5.51 12.87
N GLU A 75 -9.77 -5.21 14.02
CA GLU A 75 -9.06 -5.06 15.30
C GLU A 75 -7.91 -4.04 15.17
N GLN A 76 -6.67 -4.51 15.17
CA GLN A 76 -5.45 -3.69 15.05
C GLN A 76 -4.75 -3.87 13.70
N SER A 77 -5.44 -4.45 12.71
CA SER A 77 -4.88 -4.74 11.37
C SER A 77 -5.61 -3.96 10.29
N PHE A 78 -4.85 -3.45 9.33
CA PHE A 78 -5.42 -2.91 8.09
C PHE A 78 -5.82 -4.06 7.18
N VAL A 79 -6.95 -3.89 6.50
CA VAL A 79 -7.48 -4.88 5.56
C VAL A 79 -7.28 -4.34 4.14
N SER A 80 -6.53 -5.10 3.34
CA SER A 80 -6.46 -4.98 1.89
C SER A 80 -7.06 -6.24 1.27
N TYR A 81 -7.27 -6.25 -0.03
CA TYR A 81 -7.67 -7.46 -0.76
C TYR A 81 -6.93 -7.57 -2.08
N PHE A 82 -6.92 -8.78 -2.65
CA PHE A 82 -6.49 -9.02 -4.02
C PHE A 82 -7.30 -10.16 -4.63
N ASN A 83 -7.46 -10.14 -5.95
CA ASN A 83 -7.98 -11.28 -6.68
C ASN A 83 -6.82 -12.25 -6.98
N PRO A 84 -6.89 -13.54 -6.58
CA PRO A 84 -5.85 -14.53 -6.88
C PRO A 84 -5.49 -14.64 -8.37
N ALA A 85 -6.44 -14.42 -9.27
CA ALA A 85 -6.24 -14.51 -10.71
C ALA A 85 -5.62 -13.24 -11.33
N ASP A 86 -5.52 -12.13 -10.58
CA ASP A 86 -4.90 -10.89 -11.08
C ASP A 86 -3.37 -11.04 -11.13
N LYS A 87 -2.74 -10.59 -12.22
CA LYS A 87 -1.27 -10.52 -12.36
C LYS A 87 -0.60 -9.76 -11.22
N LYS A 88 -1.29 -8.81 -10.59
CA LYS A 88 -0.81 -8.07 -9.41
C LYS A 88 -0.70 -8.93 -8.15
N ALA A 89 -1.39 -10.08 -8.09
CA ALA A 89 -1.35 -11.01 -6.96
C ALA A 89 0.08 -11.49 -6.67
N GLU A 90 0.89 -11.75 -7.70
CA GLU A 90 2.27 -12.22 -7.51
C GLU A 90 3.12 -11.24 -6.70
N LYS A 91 2.90 -9.92 -6.83
CA LYS A 91 3.60 -8.91 -6.00
C LYS A 91 3.31 -9.10 -4.51
N VAL A 92 2.07 -9.42 -4.17
CA VAL A 92 1.63 -9.72 -2.80
C VAL A 92 2.23 -11.04 -2.33
N LEU A 93 2.17 -12.08 -3.16
CA LEU A 93 2.67 -13.40 -2.80
C LEU A 93 4.17 -13.37 -2.47
N HIS A 94 4.95 -12.56 -3.18
CA HIS A 94 6.37 -12.33 -2.86
C HIS A 94 6.62 -11.70 -1.49
N ALA A 95 5.64 -10.96 -0.93
CA ALA A 95 5.75 -10.37 0.40
C ALA A 95 5.38 -11.35 1.53
N ILE A 96 4.78 -12.50 1.21
CA ILE A 96 4.38 -13.51 2.19
C ILE A 96 5.54 -14.48 2.40
N SER A 97 6.14 -14.46 3.60
CA SER A 97 7.27 -15.34 3.93
C SER A 97 6.90 -16.82 4.08
N ASP A 98 5.63 -17.13 4.31
CA ASP A 98 5.13 -18.50 4.49
C ASP A 98 4.85 -19.17 3.14
N THR A 99 5.79 -20.01 2.69
CA THR A 99 5.72 -20.70 1.39
C THR A 99 4.52 -21.62 1.27
N LYS A 100 4.08 -22.28 2.35
CA LYS A 100 2.89 -23.15 2.34
C LYS A 100 1.61 -22.34 2.13
N LYS A 101 1.54 -21.13 2.68
CA LYS A 101 0.42 -20.21 2.40
C LYS A 101 0.44 -19.75 0.94
N VAL A 102 1.62 -19.43 0.41
CA VAL A 102 1.77 -19.04 -1.01
C VAL A 102 1.30 -20.16 -1.94
N GLU A 103 1.69 -21.40 -1.69
CA GLU A 103 1.24 -22.57 -2.47
C GLU A 103 -0.29 -22.73 -2.43
N LYS A 104 -0.90 -22.61 -1.24
CA LYS A 104 -2.37 -22.66 -1.11
C LYS A 104 -3.08 -21.54 -1.85
N LEU A 105 -2.52 -20.33 -1.83
CA LEU A 105 -3.08 -19.18 -2.55
C LEU A 105 -2.99 -19.35 -4.06
N ARG A 106 -1.88 -19.91 -4.57
CA ARG A 106 -1.72 -20.23 -6.01
C ARG A 106 -2.61 -21.36 -6.49
N ALA A 107 -3.04 -22.25 -5.59
CA ALA A 107 -3.94 -23.35 -5.91
C ALA A 107 -5.43 -22.95 -5.91
N LEU A 108 -5.76 -21.69 -5.59
CA LEU A 108 -7.14 -21.21 -5.67
C LEU A 108 -7.62 -21.20 -7.13
N PRO A 109 -8.89 -21.57 -7.38
CA PRO A 109 -9.45 -21.54 -8.73
C PRO A 109 -9.63 -20.09 -9.22
N GLU A 110 -9.71 -19.89 -10.54
CA GLU A 110 -9.82 -18.55 -11.14
C GLU A 110 -11.09 -17.79 -10.72
N ASP A 111 -12.16 -18.53 -10.39
CA ASP A 111 -13.44 -18.00 -9.90
C ASP A 111 -13.49 -17.82 -8.37
N ALA A 112 -12.36 -18.01 -7.69
CA ALA A 112 -12.29 -17.82 -6.25
C ALA A 112 -12.63 -16.37 -5.85
N ASN A 113 -13.26 -16.24 -4.68
CA ASN A 113 -13.50 -14.94 -4.07
C ASN A 113 -12.15 -14.21 -3.80
N PRO A 114 -12.16 -12.86 -3.77
CA PRO A 114 -10.99 -12.09 -3.36
C PRO A 114 -10.47 -12.53 -2.00
N VAL A 115 -9.14 -12.59 -1.88
CA VAL A 115 -8.47 -12.94 -0.63
C VAL A 115 -8.25 -11.67 0.18
N LEU A 116 -8.69 -11.68 1.44
CA LEU A 116 -8.42 -10.61 2.38
C LEU A 116 -7.00 -10.75 2.95
N LEU A 117 -6.28 -9.64 2.94
CA LEU A 117 -4.96 -9.48 3.51
C LEU A 117 -5.06 -8.62 4.75
N LEU A 118 -4.75 -9.21 5.90
CA LEU A 118 -4.55 -8.47 7.12
C LEU A 118 -3.06 -8.14 7.25
N PHE A 119 -2.74 -6.85 7.39
CA PHE A 119 -1.37 -6.41 7.55
C PHE A 119 -1.27 -5.32 8.62
N LYS A 120 -0.09 -5.25 9.21
CA LYS A 120 0.31 -4.21 10.16
C LYS A 120 1.66 -3.68 9.74
N PHE A 121 1.86 -2.39 9.91
CA PHE A 121 3.20 -1.83 9.81
C PHE A 121 3.88 -2.04 11.16
N LYS A 122 5.08 -2.62 11.14
CA LYS A 122 5.91 -2.75 12.33
C LYS A 122 6.98 -1.68 12.25
N ASN A 123 7.07 -0.82 13.27
CA ASN A 123 8.21 0.08 13.40
C ASN A 123 9.49 -0.75 13.55
N ARG A 124 10.60 -0.29 12.97
CA ARG A 124 11.92 -0.82 13.34
C ARG A 124 12.16 -0.41 14.79
N GLU A 125 12.22 -1.39 15.68
CA GLU A 125 12.86 -1.27 17.00
C GLU A 125 14.37 -1.05 16.84
#